data_AF-A0A924JZC1-F1
#
_entry.id   AF-A0A924JZC1-F1
#
_cell.length_a   1.000
_cell.length_b   1.000
_cell.length_c   1.000
_cell.angle_alpha   90.00
_cell.angle_beta   90.00
_cell.angle_gamma   90.00
#
_symmetry.space_group_name_H-M   'P 1'
#
loop_
_entity.id
_entity.type
_entity.pdbx_description
1 polymer ?
#
loop_
_entity_poly.entity_id
_entity_poly.type
_entity_poly.pdbx_seq_one_letter_code
_entity_poly.pdbx_strand_id
1 'polypeptide(L)'
;MSLNKASVLARAGARGLTAAMAMSGARRLTTNLGLMEQTPPEAMVERGAPQSVKDLDPEKRAAVTELAHWAYGAGGGFVFGVLPRRVRSHPASGLVFGIAIWLGFELAIAPILGAQNKQGRRLGQVMLMADHALYGVMVSGRLAPEPEITRRRRA
;
A
#
# COMPACT_ATOMS: atom_id res chain seq x y z
N MET A 1 -15.38 -13.26 22.79
CA MET A 1 -14.00 -12.89 22.40
C MET A 1 -13.80 -12.71 20.87
N SER A 2 -14.75 -13.06 20.01
CA SER A 2 -14.64 -13.02 18.52
C SER A 2 -14.83 -11.63 17.88
N LEU A 3 -15.82 -10.84 18.34
CA LEU A 3 -16.19 -9.53 17.77
C LEU A 3 -15.07 -8.47 17.79
N ASN A 4 -14.17 -8.53 18.78
CA ASN A 4 -13.05 -7.59 18.87
C ASN A 4 -11.93 -7.91 17.87
N LYS A 5 -11.76 -9.17 17.48
CA LYS A 5 -10.74 -9.54 16.48
C LYS A 5 -11.20 -9.14 15.08
N ALA A 6 -12.45 -9.43 14.73
CA ALA A 6 -13.01 -9.06 13.44
C ALA A 6 -12.98 -7.54 13.22
N SER A 7 -13.33 -6.75 14.24
CA SER A 7 -13.28 -5.28 14.14
C SER A 7 -11.86 -4.72 14.05
N VAL A 8 -10.88 -5.31 14.75
CA VAL A 8 -9.46 -4.94 14.60
C VAL A 8 -8.95 -5.25 13.19
N LEU A 9 -9.29 -6.41 12.63
CA LEU A 9 -8.89 -6.80 11.28
C LEU A 9 -9.56 -5.94 10.21
N ALA A 10 -10.86 -5.65 10.37
CA ALA A 10 -11.59 -4.76 9.47
C ALA A 10 -10.99 -3.34 9.47
N ARG A 11 -10.65 -2.80 10.65
CA ARG A 11 -9.98 -1.50 10.75
C ARG A 11 -8.57 -1.52 10.16
N ALA A 12 -7.82 -2.60 10.35
CA ALA A 12 -6.50 -2.74 9.75
C ALA A 12 -6.58 -2.78 8.22
N GLY A 13 -7.55 -3.52 7.66
CA GLY A 13 -7.85 -3.51 6.22
C GLY A 13 -8.29 -2.14 5.71
N ALA A 14 -9.17 -1.45 6.43
CA ALA A 14 -9.62 -0.10 6.07
C ALA A 14 -8.45 0.91 6.03
N ARG A 15 -7.52 0.84 6.99
CA ARG A 15 -6.29 1.65 6.99
C ARG A 15 -5.40 1.33 5.79
N GLY A 16 -5.25 0.05 5.46
CA GLY A 16 -4.53 -0.38 4.27
C GLY A 16 -5.14 0.15 2.97
N LEU A 17 -6.47 0.16 2.86
CA LEU A 17 -7.19 0.77 1.75
C LEU A 17 -6.92 2.28 1.67
N THR A 18 -7.08 3.01 2.78
CA THR A 18 -6.86 4.47 2.79
C THR A 18 -5.41 4.83 2.49
N ALA A 19 -4.47 4.02 2.98
CA ALA A 19 -3.05 4.18 2.69
C ALA A 19 -2.73 3.98 1.20
N ALA A 20 -3.32 2.97 0.55
CA ALA A 20 -3.15 2.76 -0.89
C ALA A 20 -3.80 3.88 -1.73
N MET A 21 -4.97 4.40 -1.31
CA MET A 21 -5.56 5.59 -1.94
C MET A 21 -4.67 6.83 -1.78
N ALA A 22 -4.03 7.00 -0.63
CA ALA A 22 -3.07 8.09 -0.41
C ALA A 22 -1.85 7.96 -1.32
N MET A 23 -1.29 6.75 -1.49
CA MET A 23 -0.20 6.50 -2.44
C MET A 23 -0.62 6.82 -3.88
N SER A 24 -1.81 6.39 -4.30
CA SER A 24 -2.39 6.76 -5.61
C SER A 24 -2.40 8.28 -5.82
N GLY A 25 -2.86 9.03 -4.81
CA GLY A 25 -2.90 10.49 -4.84
C GLY A 25 -1.50 11.12 -4.91
N ALA A 26 -0.58 10.67 -4.07
CA ALA A 26 0.81 11.11 -4.06
C ALA A 26 1.46 10.90 -5.43
N ARG A 27 1.24 9.74 -6.03
CA ARG A 27 1.76 9.39 -7.34
C ARG A 27 1.22 10.29 -8.44
N ARG A 28 -0.10 10.51 -8.49
CA ARG A 28 -0.73 11.43 -9.45
C ARG A 28 -0.14 12.84 -9.32
N LEU A 29 0.06 13.31 -8.09
CA LEU A 29 0.68 14.61 -7.83
C LEU A 29 2.13 14.65 -8.35
N THR A 30 2.96 13.66 -8.04
CA THR A 30 4.36 13.61 -8.50
C THR A 30 4.48 13.51 -10.03
N THR A 31 3.59 12.76 -10.68
CA THR A 31 3.55 12.67 -12.15
C THR A 31 3.13 14.00 -12.77
N ASN A 32 2.08 14.64 -12.24
CA ASN A 32 1.62 15.95 -12.72
C ASN A 32 2.68 17.06 -12.55
N LEU A 33 3.54 16.94 -11.54
CA LEU A 33 4.67 17.85 -11.31
C LEU A 33 5.92 17.50 -12.15
N GLY A 34 5.86 16.48 -13.01
CA GLY A 34 6.98 16.05 -13.86
C GLY A 34 8.12 15.37 -13.08
N LEU A 35 7.88 14.96 -11.83
CA LEU A 35 8.89 14.31 -10.99
C LEU A 35 9.07 12.81 -11.34
N MET A 36 8.11 12.22 -12.07
CA MET A 36 8.13 10.83 -12.53
C MET A 36 7.43 10.68 -13.89
N GLU A 37 8.10 10.03 -14.86
CA GLU A 37 7.59 9.85 -16.23
C GLU A 37 6.59 8.70 -16.39
N GLN A 38 6.77 7.58 -15.70
CA GLN A 38 5.90 6.40 -15.78
C GLN A 38 5.90 5.64 -14.48
N THR A 39 4.79 4.96 -14.19
CA THR A 39 4.60 4.35 -12.89
C THR A 39 4.43 2.82 -12.98
N PRO A 40 4.91 2.06 -11.98
CA PRO A 40 4.99 0.60 -12.05
C PRO A 40 3.72 -0.16 -12.51
N PRO A 41 2.49 0.25 -12.13
CA PRO A 41 1.25 -0.42 -12.50
C PRO A 41 0.90 -0.37 -13.99
N GLU A 42 1.28 0.66 -14.75
CA GLU A 42 1.06 0.64 -16.20
C GLU A 42 1.90 -0.47 -16.86
N ALA A 43 3.15 -0.63 -16.42
CA ALA A 43 4.03 -1.73 -16.84
C ALA A 43 3.54 -3.11 -16.34
N MET A 44 2.86 -3.17 -15.19
CA MET A 44 2.24 -4.41 -14.69
C MET A 44 1.11 -4.89 -15.61
N VAL A 45 0.28 -3.98 -16.10
CA VAL A 45 -0.89 -4.36 -16.92
C VAL A 45 -0.47 -4.89 -18.28
N GLU A 46 0.52 -4.24 -18.90
CA GLU A 46 0.97 -4.59 -20.24
C GLU A 46 1.54 -6.02 -20.31
N ARG A 47 2.15 -6.51 -19.22
CA ARG A 47 2.81 -7.82 -19.18
C ARG A 47 2.07 -8.88 -18.36
N GLY A 48 1.47 -8.53 -17.22
CA GLY A 48 0.94 -9.47 -16.24
C GLY A 48 -0.59 -9.54 -16.11
N ALA A 49 -1.36 -8.63 -16.72
CA ALA A 49 -2.81 -8.67 -16.60
C ALA A 49 -3.45 -9.72 -17.54
N PRO A 50 -4.61 -10.31 -17.18
CA PRO A 50 -5.39 -11.14 -18.09
C PRO A 50 -5.72 -10.38 -19.38
N GLN A 51 -5.86 -11.11 -20.50
CA GLN A 51 -6.14 -10.49 -21.80
C GLN A 51 -7.39 -9.60 -21.77
N SER A 52 -8.42 -10.00 -21.03
CA SER A 52 -9.62 -9.21 -20.79
C SER A 52 -9.40 -7.83 -20.16
N VAL A 53 -8.30 -7.63 -19.43
CA VAL A 53 -7.91 -6.33 -18.86
C VAL A 53 -7.05 -5.53 -19.85
N LYS A 54 -6.24 -6.21 -20.67
CA LYS A 54 -5.42 -5.57 -21.72
C LYS A 54 -6.29 -4.99 -22.83
N ASP A 55 -7.39 -5.65 -23.14
CA ASP A 55 -8.34 -5.25 -24.18
C ASP A 55 -9.26 -4.09 -23.76
N LEU A 56 -9.18 -3.62 -22.50
CA LEU A 56 -9.92 -2.46 -22.03
C LEU A 56 -9.34 -1.15 -22.58
N ASP A 57 -10.22 -0.17 -22.77
CA ASP A 57 -9.82 1.21 -23.02
C ASP A 57 -8.80 1.70 -21.96
N PRO A 58 -7.81 2.54 -22.32
CA PRO A 58 -6.74 2.96 -21.42
C PRO A 58 -7.23 3.51 -20.07
N GLU A 59 -8.33 4.27 -20.07
CA GLU A 59 -8.93 4.81 -18.86
C GLU A 59 -9.51 3.74 -17.94
N LYS A 60 -10.28 2.79 -18.50
CA LYS A 60 -10.84 1.66 -17.75
C LYS A 60 -9.74 0.77 -17.20
N ARG A 61 -8.71 0.54 -17.99
CA ARG A 61 -7.53 -0.22 -17.61
C ARG A 61 -6.80 0.42 -16.44
N ALA A 62 -6.59 1.74 -16.46
CA ALA A 62 -6.02 2.48 -15.34
C ALA A 62 -6.88 2.36 -14.07
N ALA A 63 -8.21 2.50 -14.20
CA ALA A 63 -9.12 2.37 -13.07
C ALA A 63 -9.11 0.96 -12.44
N VAL A 64 -9.11 -0.10 -13.24
CA VAL A 64 -9.01 -1.50 -12.76
C VAL A 64 -7.70 -1.74 -12.04
N THR A 65 -6.61 -1.19 -12.57
CA THR A 65 -5.27 -1.31 -11.98
C THR A 65 -5.17 -0.62 -10.63
N GLU A 66 -5.75 0.57 -10.54
CA GLU A 66 -5.82 1.33 -9.30
C GLU A 66 -6.72 0.64 -8.26
N LEU A 67 -7.86 0.08 -8.69
CA LEU A 67 -8.73 -0.72 -7.83
C LEU A 67 -8.00 -1.97 -7.31
N ALA A 68 -7.25 -2.67 -8.16
CA ALA A 68 -6.43 -3.80 -7.74
C ALA A 68 -5.37 -3.38 -6.72
N HIS A 69 -4.68 -2.25 -6.96
CA HIS A 69 -3.72 -1.70 -6.00
C HIS A 69 -4.36 -1.38 -4.65
N TRP A 70 -5.56 -0.80 -4.65
CA TRP A 70 -6.32 -0.55 -3.42
C TRP A 70 -6.72 -1.84 -2.69
N ALA A 71 -7.12 -2.87 -3.43
CA ALA A 71 -7.42 -4.19 -2.86
C ALA A 71 -6.18 -4.85 -2.24
N TYR A 72 -5.02 -4.78 -2.91
CA TYR A 72 -3.74 -5.22 -2.33
C TYR A 72 -3.39 -4.42 -1.08
N GLY A 73 -3.61 -3.10 -1.10
CA GLY A 73 -3.44 -2.22 0.05
C GLY A 73 -4.29 -2.66 1.24
N ALA A 74 -5.58 -2.94 1.02
CA ALA A 74 -6.46 -3.46 2.06
C ALA A 74 -6.00 -4.82 2.60
N GLY A 75 -5.57 -5.73 1.70
CA GLY A 75 -5.00 -7.02 2.06
C GLY A 75 -3.73 -6.90 2.90
N GLY A 76 -2.81 -6.01 2.54
CA GLY A 76 -1.60 -5.73 3.32
C GLY A 76 -1.93 -5.18 4.72
N GLY A 77 -2.94 -4.30 4.82
CA GLY A 77 -3.45 -3.81 6.10
C GLY A 77 -4.01 -4.94 6.96
N PHE A 78 -4.79 -5.85 6.38
CA PHE A 78 -5.28 -7.04 7.06
C PHE A 78 -4.13 -7.93 7.56
N VAL A 79 -3.14 -8.22 6.71
CA VAL A 79 -1.95 -9.02 7.06
C VAL A 79 -1.21 -8.38 8.23
N PHE A 80 -1.01 -7.06 8.21
CA PHE A 80 -0.43 -6.36 9.34
C PHE A 80 -1.27 -6.55 10.61
N GLY A 81 -2.59 -6.44 10.53
CA GLY A 81 -3.52 -6.64 11.65
C GLY A 81 -3.45 -8.03 12.29
N VAL A 82 -3.13 -9.06 11.51
CA VAL A 82 -2.94 -10.45 11.99
C VAL A 82 -1.64 -10.61 12.79
N LEU A 83 -0.63 -9.74 12.58
CA LEU A 83 0.65 -9.85 13.27
C LEU A 83 0.49 -9.85 14.81
N PRO A 84 1.36 -10.58 15.53
CA PRO A 84 1.35 -10.60 16.99
C PRO A 84 1.41 -9.19 17.58
N ARG A 85 0.68 -8.95 18.68
CA ARG A 85 0.61 -7.62 19.32
C ARG A 85 2.01 -7.06 19.64
N ARG A 86 2.93 -7.92 20.09
CA ARG A 86 4.34 -7.57 20.37
C ARG A 86 5.07 -6.95 19.17
N VAL A 87 4.75 -7.39 17.96
CA VAL A 87 5.34 -6.87 16.72
C VAL A 87 4.68 -5.54 16.38
N ARG A 88 3.34 -5.49 16.38
CA ARG A 88 2.57 -4.28 16.04
C ARG A 88 2.77 -3.11 17.02
N SER A 89 3.10 -3.39 18.28
CA SER A 89 3.33 -2.35 19.29
C SER A 89 4.66 -1.63 19.11
N HIS A 90 5.61 -2.20 18.37
CA HIS A 90 6.92 -1.59 18.16
C HIS A 90 6.83 -0.30 17.32
N PRO A 91 7.50 0.81 17.70
CA PRO A 91 7.41 2.10 17.00
C PRO A 91 7.68 2.03 15.51
N ALA A 92 8.69 1.27 15.11
CA ALA A 92 9.09 1.12 13.72
C ALA A 92 8.32 0.05 12.94
N SER A 93 7.39 -0.70 13.55
CA SER A 93 6.80 -1.88 12.89
C SER A 93 6.07 -1.55 11.60
N GLY A 94 5.37 -0.41 11.55
CA GLY A 94 4.70 0.08 10.36
C GLY A 94 5.68 0.40 9.25
N LEU A 95 6.69 1.23 9.56
CA LEU A 95 7.74 1.62 8.62
C LEU A 95 8.44 0.39 8.02
N VAL A 96 8.89 -0.53 8.87
CA VAL A 96 9.57 -1.76 8.43
C VAL A 96 8.66 -2.62 7.58
N PHE A 97 7.38 -2.75 7.95
CA PHE A 97 6.40 -3.51 7.17
C PHE A 97 6.20 -2.92 5.77
N GLY A 98 6.06 -1.60 5.67
CA GLY A 98 5.95 -0.90 4.39
C GLY A 98 7.17 -1.11 3.49
N ILE A 99 8.37 -0.92 4.04
CA ILE A 99 9.63 -1.16 3.32
C ILE A 99 9.76 -2.63 2.90
N ALA A 100 9.32 -3.57 3.73
CA ALA A 100 9.34 -5.00 3.38
C ALA A 100 8.40 -5.32 2.20
N ILE A 101 7.22 -4.68 2.11
CA ILE A 101 6.34 -4.81 0.95
C ILE A 101 7.01 -4.27 -0.31
N TRP A 102 7.63 -3.09 -0.22
CA TRP A 102 8.38 -2.52 -1.34
C TRP A 102 9.52 -3.43 -1.81
N LEU A 103 10.33 -3.94 -0.88
CA LEU A 103 11.40 -4.90 -1.21
C LEU A 103 10.84 -6.18 -1.82
N GLY A 104 9.71 -6.69 -1.32
CA GLY A 104 9.01 -7.82 -1.92
C GLY A 104 8.62 -7.56 -3.37
N PHE A 105 8.11 -6.36 -3.67
CA PHE A 105 7.82 -5.95 -5.04
C PHE A 105 9.09 -5.89 -5.91
N GLU A 106 10.15 -5.24 -5.43
CA GLU A 106 11.42 -5.10 -6.16
C GLU A 106 12.11 -6.46 -6.43
N LEU A 107 12.01 -7.41 -5.50
CA LEU A 107 12.69 -8.70 -5.61
C LEU A 107 11.85 -9.78 -6.31
N ALA A 108 10.52 -9.77 -6.12
CA ALA A 108 9.66 -10.83 -6.64
C ALA A 108 8.92 -10.41 -7.91
N ILE A 109 8.49 -9.15 -8.02
CA ILE A 109 7.57 -8.71 -9.08
C ILE A 109 8.32 -7.94 -10.18
N ALA A 110 9.17 -6.99 -9.82
CA ALA A 110 9.92 -6.17 -10.77
C ALA A 110 10.79 -6.99 -11.76
N PRO A 111 11.47 -8.09 -11.35
CA PRO A 111 12.26 -8.90 -12.27
C PRO A 111 11.41 -9.67 -13.27
N ILE A 112 10.27 -10.21 -12.82
CA ILE A 112 9.32 -10.97 -13.65
C ILE A 112 8.70 -10.07 -14.70
N LEU A 113 8.38 -8.83 -14.34
CA LEU A 113 7.79 -7.88 -15.25
C LEU A 113 8.80 -7.22 -16.18
N GLY A 114 10.09 -7.54 -16.08
CA GLY A 114 11.13 -6.86 -16.85
C GLY A 114 11.10 -5.34 -16.66
N ALA A 115 10.53 -4.87 -15.55
CA ALA A 115 10.45 -3.46 -15.14
C ALA A 115 11.77 -2.98 -14.52
N GLN A 116 12.87 -3.66 -14.87
CA GLN A 116 14.23 -3.32 -14.49
C GLN A 116 14.65 -2.09 -15.32
N ASN A 117 14.06 -0.93 -15.00
CA ASN A 117 14.25 0.29 -15.77
C ASN A 117 15.69 0.81 -15.62
N LYS A 118 16.35 0.93 -16.78
CA LYS A 118 17.63 1.62 -16.98
C LYS A 118 17.33 3.13 -17.16
N GLN A 119 18.15 3.97 -16.52
CA GLN A 119 18.15 5.46 -16.47
C GLN A 119 17.12 6.17 -15.55
N GLY A 120 17.56 7.20 -14.78
CA GLY A 120 16.74 7.99 -13.80
C GLY A 120 16.86 7.59 -12.31
N ARG A 121 17.78 6.67 -12.02
CA ARG A 121 17.72 5.51 -11.12
C ARG A 121 17.50 5.68 -9.59
N ARG A 122 17.72 6.82 -8.96
CA ARG A 122 17.69 6.90 -7.46
C ARG A 122 16.48 7.61 -6.90
N LEU A 123 16.10 8.74 -7.48
CA LEU A 123 15.01 9.54 -6.95
C LEU A 123 13.67 8.79 -7.03
N GLY A 124 13.42 8.11 -8.15
CA GLY A 124 12.20 7.29 -8.32
C GLY A 124 12.11 6.12 -7.34
N GLN A 125 13.22 5.43 -7.08
CA GLN A 125 13.28 4.35 -6.08
C GLN A 125 13.10 4.88 -4.66
N VAL A 126 13.70 6.02 -4.34
CA VAL A 126 13.54 6.68 -3.04
C VAL A 126 12.09 7.12 -2.83
N MET A 127 11.45 7.71 -3.85
CA MET A 127 10.04 8.09 -3.80
C MET A 127 9.13 6.86 -3.63
N LEU A 128 9.37 5.78 -4.38
CA LEU A 128 8.59 4.55 -4.25
C LEU A 128 8.77 3.91 -2.86
N MET A 129 10.00 3.87 -2.34
CA MET A 129 10.28 3.43 -0.98
C MET A 129 9.60 4.33 0.05
N ALA A 130 9.62 5.66 -0.16
CA ALA A 130 8.97 6.63 0.73
C ALA A 130 7.45 6.47 0.76
N ASP A 131 6.82 6.23 -0.39
CA ASP A 131 5.38 5.94 -0.48
C ASP A 131 5.02 4.67 0.30
N HIS A 132 5.83 3.63 0.19
CA HIS A 132 5.61 2.38 0.94
C HIS A 132 5.91 2.53 2.44
N ALA A 133 6.90 3.34 2.80
CA ALA A 133 7.15 3.72 4.18
C ALA A 133 5.94 4.46 4.78
N LEU A 134 5.37 5.43 4.05
CA LEU A 134 4.15 6.14 4.43
C LEU A 134 2.97 5.17 4.57
N TYR A 135 2.79 4.26 3.61
CA TYR A 135 1.78 3.20 3.69
C TYR A 135 1.90 2.40 4.99
N GLY A 136 3.10 1.95 5.31
CA GLY A 136 3.38 1.20 6.53
C GLY A 136 3.05 1.98 7.80
N VAL A 137 3.38 3.28 7.84
CA VAL A 137 3.03 4.17 8.95
C VAL A 137 1.50 4.30 9.09
N MET A 138 0.77 4.51 8.00
CA MET A 138 -0.70 4.60 8.01
C MET A 138 -1.37 3.30 8.46
N VAL A 139 -0.92 2.16 7.94
CA VAL A 139 -1.43 0.82 8.32
C VAL A 139 -1.25 0.55 9.80
N SER A 140 -0.14 1.00 10.40
CA SER A 140 0.10 0.84 11.83
C SER A 140 -0.91 1.58 12.71
N GLY A 141 -1.65 2.54 12.14
CA GLY A 141 -2.69 3.30 12.85
C GLY A 141 -2.16 4.34 13.83
N ARG A 142 -0.87 4.68 13.74
CA ARG A 142 -0.24 5.65 14.65
C ARG A 142 -0.61 7.10 14.36
N LEU A 143 -0.99 7.41 13.12
CA LEU A 143 -1.39 8.76 12.71
C LEU A 143 -2.87 9.07 13.06
N ALA A 144 -3.67 8.05 13.35
CA ALA A 144 -5.05 8.16 13.81
C ALA A 144 -5.31 7.08 14.88
N PRO A 145 -4.76 7.26 16.09
CA PRO A 145 -4.99 6.33 17.20
C PRO A 145 -6.48 6.25 17.51
N GLU A 146 -6.97 5.07 17.92
CA GLU A 146 -8.36 4.95 18.34
C GLU A 146 -8.61 5.94 19.50
N PRO A 147 -9.73 6.70 19.49
CA PRO A 147 -10.08 7.47 20.67
C PRO A 147 -10.21 6.50 21.83
N GLU A 148 -9.43 6.74 22.89
CA GLU A 148 -9.50 5.95 24.11
C GLU A 148 -10.87 6.24 24.73
N ILE A 149 -11.88 5.41 24.41
CA ILE A 149 -13.19 5.49 25.04
C ILE A 149 -12.92 5.20 26.51
N THR A 150 -12.75 6.27 27.28
CA THR A 150 -12.49 6.23 28.70
C THR A 150 -13.66 5.46 29.29
N ARG A 151 -13.42 4.20 29.64
CA ARG A 151 -14.35 3.41 30.44
C ARG A 151 -14.30 4.06 31.81
N ARG A 152 -15.02 5.18 31.99
CA ARG A 152 -15.46 5.66 33.30
C ARG A 152 -16.25 4.49 33.86
N ARG A 153 -15.55 3.62 34.60
CA ARG A 153 -16.18 2.80 35.62
C ARG A 153 -16.97 3.80 36.45
N ARG A 154 -18.29 3.65 36.43
CA ARG A 154 -19.12 4.13 37.52
C ARG A 154 -18.52 3.52 38.78
N ALA A 155 -17.90 4.35 39.59
CA ALA A 155 -17.77 4.14 41.01
C ALA A 155 -18.91 4.93 41.64
#